data_AF-A0A6A4T1B6-F1
#
_entry.id   AF-A0A6A4T1B6-F1
#
_cell.length_a   1.000
_cell.length_b   1.000
_cell.length_c   1.000
_cell.angle_alpha   90.00
_cell.angle_beta   90.00
_cell.angle_gamma   90.00
#
_symmetry.space_group_name_H-M   'P 1'
#
loop_
_entity.id
_entity.type
_entity.pdbx_description
1 polymer ?
#
loop_
_entity_poly.entity_id
_entity_poly.type
_entity_poly.pdbx_seq_one_letter_code
_entity_poly.pdbx_strand_id
1 'polypeptide(L)'
;MFKWRYSANAHLRSVDNMELSVSTVKCLIENLLQKQQADYDEVIETLFSQVSGLEDSPKTPDPQFEECAIQLWNWTVTKNVGTTISKNQKAKVRHVACSVLYCCEPENPTEGVIRKQILMASKTGRTWLDCKEPQKADHFLRLAVKSLETLYSQLISRGDGAADIASSKGDVEKDLLRILSCQAESALSQGNNHEAVVYVQRCKDMLLRLPKDTAYLSLMCYNFGIDTYNLKNFEDSAFWLSQSYDIGKINVKYAPGSDVQAKVLRLLATVYLEWDCQRFQEKALNAVNLANKEHVSTSGLYLKIRILLRCGASDNHVRGGLHEILESEVSLDVCLSTVKLLLSADREVLAFEYLKHVCQRFESSPDLGTALVLNIELLLQRGKELLGKQKIEDIITGHYTGKQLTPQALTSLHVILWDKASQHFEAKNYSEALQWYNYSLGFFKGGQMEPNVAKLQRNRASCFLKLKQLEKAKEAIKEAERCDPDSIFTQFSIYKVAVLENNVKKAAEAVSAMGQLSRCPVAHEDKLLVSENAASNLLSLAAQIALESDDFPELETLWLLTRAWNTGILLYSLAQYPEAEKWCGLAMSFVCHLGSLQESYETQMSGLYSEILDRLDKAKKYFAIED
;
A
#
# COMPACT_ATOMS: atom_id res chain seq x y z
N MET A 1 18.04 -65.74 -42.70
CA MET A 1 18.97 -65.66 -41.55
C MET A 1 19.54 -64.26 -41.26
N PHE A 2 19.81 -63.40 -42.26
CA PHE A 2 20.43 -62.08 -42.01
C PHE A 2 19.52 -61.02 -41.34
N LYS A 3 18.20 -61.01 -41.58
CA LYS A 3 17.25 -60.10 -40.89
C LYS A 3 17.07 -60.40 -39.39
N TRP A 4 17.13 -61.66 -38.99
CA TRP A 4 17.01 -62.09 -37.59
C TRP A 4 18.24 -61.72 -36.76
N ARG A 5 19.45 -61.82 -37.32
CA ARG A 5 20.69 -61.41 -36.63
C ARG A 5 20.79 -59.89 -36.44
N TYR A 6 20.32 -59.09 -37.38
CA TYR A 6 20.29 -57.62 -37.24
C TYR A 6 19.28 -57.17 -36.18
N SER A 7 18.09 -57.80 -36.13
CA SER A 7 17.08 -57.54 -35.10
C SER A 7 17.56 -57.98 -33.71
N ALA A 8 18.20 -59.14 -33.59
CA ALA A 8 18.75 -59.63 -32.32
C ALA A 8 19.93 -58.79 -31.82
N ASN A 9 20.83 -58.33 -32.72
CA ASN A 9 21.92 -57.43 -32.34
C ASN A 9 21.45 -56.01 -31.97
N ALA A 10 20.39 -55.51 -32.59
CA ALA A 10 19.77 -54.24 -32.18
C ALA A 10 19.11 -54.36 -30.80
N HIS A 11 18.46 -55.51 -30.54
CA HIS A 11 17.84 -55.81 -29.24
C HIS A 11 18.88 -56.04 -28.12
N LEU A 12 19.99 -56.72 -28.42
CA LEU A 12 21.10 -56.90 -27.48
C LEU A 12 21.80 -55.57 -27.16
N ARG A 13 22.06 -54.73 -28.18
CA ARG A 13 22.63 -53.39 -27.97
C ARG A 13 21.69 -52.45 -27.20
N SER A 14 20.37 -52.61 -27.34
CA SER A 14 19.43 -51.81 -26.53
C SER A 14 19.37 -52.27 -25.08
N VAL A 15 19.53 -53.58 -24.83
CA VAL A 15 19.58 -54.16 -23.48
C VAL A 15 20.90 -53.79 -22.78
N ASP A 16 22.04 -53.87 -23.46
CA ASP A 16 23.36 -53.48 -22.91
C ASP A 16 23.42 -51.99 -22.56
N ASN A 17 22.84 -51.12 -23.42
CA ASN A 17 22.74 -49.68 -23.14
C ASN A 17 21.79 -49.38 -21.96
N MET A 18 20.75 -50.22 -21.77
CA MET A 18 19.80 -50.06 -20.67
C MET A 18 20.42 -50.47 -19.33
N GLU A 19 21.16 -51.59 -19.27
CA GLU A 19 21.90 -51.99 -18.06
C GLU A 19 22.96 -50.95 -17.66
N LEU A 20 23.63 -50.34 -18.64
CA LEU A 20 24.57 -49.24 -18.40
C LEU A 20 23.87 -47.98 -17.85
N SER A 21 22.68 -47.66 -18.35
CA SER A 21 21.90 -46.53 -17.86
C SER A 21 21.36 -46.77 -16.44
N VAL A 22 20.85 -47.97 -16.14
CA VAL A 22 20.38 -48.37 -14.80
C VAL A 22 21.51 -48.34 -13.77
N SER A 23 22.70 -48.87 -14.11
CA SER A 23 23.86 -48.82 -13.22
C SER A 23 24.37 -47.39 -12.97
N THR A 24 24.34 -46.52 -14.00
CA THR A 24 24.67 -45.10 -13.85
C THR A 24 23.68 -44.39 -12.92
N VAL A 25 22.37 -44.64 -13.07
CA VAL A 25 21.34 -44.07 -12.19
C VAL A 25 21.50 -44.57 -10.75
N LYS A 26 21.78 -45.86 -10.52
CA LYS A 26 22.07 -46.39 -9.18
C LYS A 26 23.25 -45.68 -8.51
N CYS A 27 24.37 -45.50 -9.24
CA CYS A 27 25.54 -44.80 -8.72
C CYS A 27 25.23 -43.34 -8.35
N LEU A 28 24.47 -42.63 -9.20
CA LEU A 28 24.04 -41.25 -8.92
C LEU A 28 23.11 -41.16 -7.70
N ILE A 29 22.22 -42.14 -7.51
CA ILE A 29 21.35 -42.23 -6.31
C ILE A 29 22.19 -42.44 -5.06
N GLU A 30 23.13 -43.40 -5.08
CA GLU A 30 24.03 -43.66 -3.96
C GLU A 30 24.88 -42.42 -3.59
N ASN A 31 25.39 -41.71 -4.60
CA ASN A 31 26.13 -40.46 -4.40
C ASN A 31 25.26 -39.40 -3.72
N LEU A 32 23.98 -39.27 -4.11
CA LEU A 32 23.05 -38.29 -3.53
C LEU A 32 22.64 -38.63 -2.08
N LEU A 33 22.62 -39.92 -1.72
CA LEU A 33 22.27 -40.40 -0.38
C LEU A 33 23.40 -40.17 0.64
N GLN A 34 24.64 -39.91 0.21
CA GLN A 34 25.77 -39.65 1.10
C GLN A 34 25.69 -38.23 1.73
N LYS A 35 25.95 -38.14 3.05
CA LYS A 35 25.56 -36.99 3.91
C LYS A 35 26.36 -35.68 3.73
N GLN A 36 27.33 -35.59 2.82
CA GLN A 36 28.24 -34.43 2.72
C GLN A 36 28.57 -34.05 1.26
N GLN A 37 27.61 -33.46 0.55
CA GLN A 37 27.89 -32.79 -0.72
C GLN A 37 27.61 -31.28 -0.65
N ALA A 38 28.54 -30.50 -1.22
CA ALA A 38 28.47 -29.05 -1.32
C ALA A 38 27.61 -28.57 -2.51
N ASP A 39 27.42 -29.42 -3.53
CA ASP A 39 26.62 -29.11 -4.71
C ASP A 39 25.66 -30.25 -5.04
N TYR A 40 24.44 -30.16 -4.49
CA TYR A 40 23.36 -31.11 -4.80
C TYR A 40 22.73 -30.83 -6.18
N ASP A 41 22.96 -29.66 -6.77
CA ASP A 41 22.23 -29.23 -7.97
C ASP A 41 22.70 -30.00 -9.20
N GLU A 42 24.01 -30.08 -9.42
CA GLU A 42 24.60 -30.79 -10.55
C GLU A 42 24.23 -32.29 -10.57
N VAL A 43 24.25 -32.93 -9.39
CA VAL A 43 23.89 -34.36 -9.25
C VAL A 43 22.41 -34.56 -9.55
N ILE A 44 21.53 -33.68 -9.08
CA ILE A 44 20.07 -33.76 -9.32
C ILE A 44 19.74 -33.52 -10.79
N GLU A 45 20.37 -32.54 -11.45
CA GLU A 45 20.18 -32.29 -12.88
C GLU A 45 20.63 -33.47 -13.73
N THR A 46 21.80 -34.01 -13.42
CA THR A 46 22.35 -35.18 -14.13
C THR A 46 21.42 -36.38 -13.95
N LEU A 47 21.00 -36.66 -12.72
CA LEU A 47 20.07 -37.75 -12.40
C LEU A 47 18.73 -37.58 -13.15
N PHE A 48 18.17 -36.37 -13.16
CA PHE A 48 16.93 -36.05 -13.84
C PHE A 48 17.03 -36.24 -15.36
N SER A 49 18.14 -35.84 -15.97
CA SER A 49 18.38 -36.00 -17.41
C SER A 49 18.50 -37.47 -17.84
N GLN A 50 19.17 -38.31 -17.04
CA GLN A 50 19.36 -39.73 -17.33
C GLN A 50 18.04 -40.51 -17.27
N VAL A 51 17.17 -40.17 -16.31
CA VAL A 51 15.89 -40.88 -16.10
C VAL A 51 14.86 -40.49 -17.15
N SER A 52 14.90 -39.26 -17.67
CA SER A 52 14.05 -38.84 -18.80
C SER A 52 14.25 -39.70 -20.05
N GLY A 53 15.41 -40.37 -20.21
CA GLY A 53 15.68 -41.33 -21.29
C GLY A 53 15.26 -42.78 -20.99
N LEU A 54 14.90 -43.09 -19.74
CA LEU A 54 14.50 -44.44 -19.29
C LEU A 54 12.98 -44.66 -19.33
N GLU A 55 12.17 -43.61 -19.46
CA GLU A 55 10.70 -43.69 -19.43
C GLU A 55 10.10 -44.49 -20.62
N ASP A 56 10.83 -44.60 -21.73
CA ASP A 56 10.44 -45.36 -22.93
C ASP A 56 11.01 -46.80 -22.98
N SER A 57 11.74 -47.22 -21.95
CA SER A 57 12.44 -48.52 -21.91
C SER A 57 11.54 -49.68 -21.41
N PRO A 58 11.78 -50.93 -21.83
CA PRO A 58 11.01 -52.08 -21.36
C PRO A 58 11.18 -52.29 -19.85
N LYS A 59 10.11 -52.65 -19.14
CA LYS A 59 10.14 -52.85 -17.68
C LYS A 59 11.08 -53.99 -17.30
N THR A 60 12.04 -53.72 -16.43
CA THR A 60 12.97 -54.71 -15.88
C THR A 60 12.76 -54.81 -14.38
N PRO A 61 12.14 -55.89 -13.87
CA PRO A 61 11.93 -56.06 -12.44
C PRO A 61 13.29 -56.34 -11.76
N ASP A 62 13.89 -55.29 -11.20
CA ASP A 62 15.09 -55.36 -10.38
C ASP A 62 14.77 -54.89 -8.94
N PRO A 63 14.74 -55.82 -7.96
CA PRO A 63 14.43 -55.50 -6.56
C PRO A 63 15.38 -54.47 -5.93
N GLN A 64 16.66 -54.46 -6.33
CA GLN A 64 17.62 -53.49 -5.82
C GLN A 64 17.32 -52.08 -6.36
N PHE A 65 16.84 -52.00 -7.60
CA PHE A 65 16.47 -50.72 -8.22
C PHE A 65 15.15 -50.18 -7.64
N GLU A 66 14.20 -51.04 -7.28
CA GLU A 66 13.02 -50.65 -6.48
C GLU A 66 13.44 -50.09 -5.11
N GLU A 67 14.39 -50.73 -4.43
CA GLU A 67 14.89 -50.25 -3.14
C GLU A 67 15.56 -48.87 -3.26
N CYS A 68 16.37 -48.64 -4.30
CA CYS A 68 16.93 -47.32 -4.61
C CYS A 68 15.84 -46.25 -4.78
N ALA A 69 14.74 -46.57 -5.48
CA ALA A 69 13.61 -45.64 -5.65
C ALA A 69 12.97 -45.25 -4.31
N ILE A 70 12.77 -46.22 -3.42
CA ILE A 70 12.18 -46.01 -2.10
C ILE A 70 13.13 -45.20 -1.20
N GLN A 71 14.42 -45.51 -1.22
CA GLN A 71 15.43 -44.77 -0.45
C GLN A 71 15.51 -43.31 -0.93
N LEU A 72 15.52 -43.09 -2.24
CA LEU A 72 15.50 -41.76 -2.85
C LEU A 72 14.23 -40.99 -2.47
N TRP A 73 13.06 -41.64 -2.52
CA TRP A 73 11.80 -41.04 -2.08
C TRP A 73 11.86 -40.60 -0.61
N ASN A 74 12.31 -41.49 0.28
CA ASN A 74 12.44 -41.22 1.71
C ASN A 74 13.45 -40.11 2.00
N TRP A 75 14.52 -40.01 1.21
CA TRP A 75 15.46 -38.90 1.28
C TRP A 75 14.76 -37.56 1.01
N THR A 76 13.89 -37.46 0.00
CA THR A 76 13.11 -36.22 -0.23
C THR A 76 12.14 -35.88 0.90
N VAL A 77 11.70 -36.88 1.67
CA VAL A 77 10.79 -36.70 2.82
C VAL A 77 11.57 -36.24 4.05
N THR A 78 12.73 -36.82 4.32
CA THR A 78 13.58 -36.50 5.49
C THR A 78 14.29 -35.15 5.35
N LYS A 79 14.68 -34.77 4.13
CA LYS A 79 15.31 -33.47 3.85
C LYS A 79 14.37 -32.26 3.96
N ASN A 80 13.07 -32.48 4.20
CA ASN A 80 12.18 -31.43 4.70
C ASN A 80 12.57 -30.90 6.09
N VAL A 81 13.40 -31.64 6.84
CA VAL A 81 13.83 -31.29 8.20
C VAL A 81 15.36 -31.12 8.19
N GLY A 82 15.82 -29.86 8.05
CA GLY A 82 17.18 -29.46 8.42
C GLY A 82 18.20 -29.13 7.31
N THR A 83 17.93 -29.37 6.03
CA THR A 83 18.82 -28.93 4.92
C THR A 83 18.00 -28.49 3.70
N THR A 84 18.20 -27.24 3.26
CA THR A 84 17.28 -26.52 2.35
C THR A 84 17.50 -26.87 0.87
N ILE A 85 16.96 -27.99 0.38
CA ILE A 85 16.81 -28.22 -1.07
C ILE A 85 15.66 -27.35 -1.62
N SER A 86 15.80 -26.85 -2.85
CA SER A 86 14.77 -26.02 -3.48
C SER A 86 13.51 -26.85 -3.82
N LYS A 87 12.37 -26.17 -3.99
CA LYS A 87 11.11 -26.84 -4.41
C LYS A 87 11.28 -27.56 -5.77
N ASN A 88 12.04 -26.95 -6.68
CA ASN A 88 12.30 -27.51 -8.01
C ASN A 88 13.20 -28.76 -7.92
N GLN A 89 14.31 -28.68 -7.16
CA GLN A 89 15.17 -29.83 -6.89
C GLN A 89 14.39 -31.00 -6.28
N LYS A 90 13.51 -30.71 -5.32
CA LYS A 90 12.63 -31.71 -4.72
C LYS A 90 11.67 -32.35 -5.74
N ALA A 91 11.10 -31.56 -6.66
CA ALA A 91 10.24 -32.07 -7.71
C ALA A 91 11.01 -33.00 -8.66
N LYS A 92 12.25 -32.65 -9.04
CA LYS A 92 13.15 -33.48 -9.85
C LYS A 92 13.50 -34.80 -9.18
N VAL A 93 13.87 -34.78 -7.90
CA VAL A 93 14.20 -36.03 -7.18
C VAL A 93 12.97 -36.93 -7.01
N ARG A 94 11.79 -36.35 -6.74
CA ARG A 94 10.53 -37.11 -6.69
C ARG A 94 10.14 -37.70 -8.04
N HIS A 95 10.34 -36.93 -9.12
CA HIS A 95 10.16 -37.41 -10.49
C HIS A 95 11.02 -38.64 -10.72
N VAL A 96 12.33 -38.55 -10.46
CA VAL A 96 13.24 -39.69 -10.63
C VAL A 96 12.81 -40.90 -9.81
N ALA A 97 12.56 -40.71 -8.50
CA ALA A 97 12.13 -41.81 -7.64
C ALA A 97 10.84 -42.48 -8.14
N CYS A 98 9.89 -41.69 -8.64
CA CYS A 98 8.65 -42.20 -9.20
C CYS A 98 8.88 -42.94 -10.52
N SER A 99 9.61 -42.36 -11.48
CA SER A 99 9.88 -43.01 -12.78
C SER A 99 10.63 -44.33 -12.59
N VAL A 100 11.65 -44.37 -11.71
CA VAL A 100 12.37 -45.61 -11.38
C VAL A 100 11.43 -46.68 -10.80
N LEU A 101 10.50 -46.31 -9.91
CA LEU A 101 9.53 -47.26 -9.35
C LEU A 101 8.63 -47.88 -10.44
N TYR A 102 8.21 -47.10 -11.43
CA TYR A 102 7.38 -47.63 -12.54
C TYR A 102 8.20 -48.48 -13.53
N CYS A 103 9.50 -48.24 -13.69
CA CYS A 103 10.39 -49.10 -14.47
C CYS A 103 10.58 -50.50 -13.85
N CYS A 104 10.52 -50.60 -12.52
CA CYS A 104 10.64 -51.85 -11.77
C CYS A 104 9.31 -52.62 -11.61
N GLU A 105 8.22 -52.19 -12.25
CA GLU A 105 6.90 -52.78 -12.02
C GLU A 105 6.85 -54.27 -12.44
N PRO A 106 6.51 -55.20 -11.53
CA PRO A 106 6.39 -56.62 -11.86
C PRO A 106 5.14 -56.89 -12.71
N GLU A 107 5.12 -57.99 -13.47
CA GLU A 107 3.98 -58.36 -14.35
C GLU A 107 2.63 -58.46 -13.60
N ASN A 108 2.65 -58.82 -12.31
CA ASN A 108 1.49 -58.84 -11.42
C ASN A 108 1.80 -58.09 -10.12
N PRO A 109 1.58 -56.76 -10.06
CA PRO A 109 1.90 -55.97 -8.88
C PRO A 109 0.95 -56.29 -7.73
N THR A 110 1.54 -56.46 -6.54
CA THR A 110 0.77 -56.63 -5.30
C THR A 110 0.06 -55.33 -4.93
N GLU A 111 -1.03 -55.42 -4.17
CA GLU A 111 -1.77 -54.25 -3.67
C GLU A 111 -0.85 -53.20 -2.99
N GLY A 112 0.14 -53.67 -2.22
CA GLY A 112 1.11 -52.79 -1.56
C GLY A 112 1.99 -52.01 -2.54
N VAL A 113 2.40 -52.62 -3.65
CA VAL A 113 3.17 -51.96 -4.71
C VAL A 113 2.31 -50.91 -5.42
N ILE A 114 1.06 -51.27 -5.76
CA ILE A 114 0.16 -50.33 -6.44
C ILE A 114 -0.16 -49.12 -5.55
N ARG A 115 -0.38 -49.32 -4.24
CA ARG A 115 -0.59 -48.21 -3.29
C ARG A 115 0.64 -47.29 -3.20
N LYS A 116 1.86 -47.83 -3.25
CA LYS A 116 3.10 -47.02 -3.33
C LYS A 116 3.17 -46.22 -4.63
N GLN A 117 2.85 -46.85 -5.76
CA GLN A 117 2.81 -46.21 -7.07
C GLN A 117 1.81 -45.04 -7.12
N ILE A 118 0.59 -45.23 -6.58
CA ILE A 118 -0.42 -44.16 -6.48
C ILE A 118 0.11 -43.02 -5.61
N LEU A 119 0.64 -43.34 -4.42
CA LEU A 119 1.17 -42.34 -3.49
C LEU A 119 2.30 -41.52 -4.11
N MET A 120 3.27 -42.18 -4.74
CA MET A 120 4.45 -41.53 -5.31
C MET A 120 4.07 -40.70 -6.54
N ALA A 121 3.24 -41.23 -7.43
CA ALA A 121 2.80 -40.52 -8.63
C ALA A 121 1.92 -39.30 -8.28
N SER A 122 0.94 -39.47 -7.39
CA SER A 122 0.09 -38.37 -6.89
C SER A 122 0.89 -37.23 -6.28
N LYS A 123 1.82 -37.55 -5.36
CA LYS A 123 2.66 -36.56 -4.68
C LYS A 123 3.70 -35.92 -5.60
N THR A 124 4.18 -36.64 -6.62
CA THR A 124 5.08 -36.10 -7.65
C THR A 124 4.36 -35.11 -8.54
N GLY A 125 3.16 -35.46 -9.01
CA GLY A 125 2.27 -34.55 -9.75
C GLY A 125 1.99 -33.27 -8.96
N ARG A 126 1.60 -33.41 -7.68
CA ARG A 126 1.39 -32.25 -6.80
C ARG A 126 2.62 -31.35 -6.66
N THR A 127 3.81 -31.91 -6.54
CA THR A 127 5.04 -31.09 -6.43
C THR A 127 5.38 -30.35 -7.71
N TRP A 128 5.09 -30.91 -8.87
CA TRP A 128 5.26 -30.19 -10.14
C TRP A 128 4.26 -29.03 -10.27
N LEU A 129 3.02 -29.22 -9.82
CA LEU A 129 2.04 -28.13 -9.73
C LEU A 129 2.51 -27.01 -8.78
N ASP A 130 3.04 -27.37 -7.60
CA ASP A 130 3.60 -26.39 -6.67
C ASP A 130 4.82 -25.63 -7.25
N CYS A 131 5.47 -26.19 -8.27
CA CYS A 131 6.56 -25.56 -9.03
C CYS A 131 6.08 -24.81 -10.29
N LYS A 132 4.77 -24.75 -10.55
CA LYS A 132 4.15 -24.15 -11.74
C LYS A 132 4.53 -24.81 -13.07
N GLU A 133 4.75 -26.14 -13.05
CA GLU A 133 5.10 -26.95 -14.22
C GLU A 133 3.99 -27.99 -14.51
N PRO A 134 2.81 -27.56 -14.99
CA PRO A 134 1.64 -28.44 -15.11
C PRO A 134 1.82 -29.55 -16.14
N GLN A 135 2.56 -29.31 -17.22
CA GLN A 135 2.85 -30.31 -18.26
C GLN A 135 3.59 -31.54 -17.70
N LYS A 136 4.55 -31.33 -16.80
CA LYS A 136 5.27 -32.42 -16.13
C LYS A 136 4.39 -33.14 -15.11
N ALA A 137 3.46 -32.42 -14.48
CA ALA A 137 2.52 -33.01 -13.53
C ALA A 137 1.56 -34.00 -14.21
N ASP A 138 1.06 -33.69 -15.41
CA ASP A 138 0.06 -34.49 -16.12
C ASP A 138 0.49 -35.93 -16.38
N HIS A 139 1.77 -36.15 -16.69
CA HIS A 139 2.30 -37.50 -16.88
C HIS A 139 2.10 -38.36 -15.61
N PHE A 140 2.56 -37.87 -14.46
CA PHE A 140 2.45 -38.60 -13.19
C PHE A 140 1.01 -38.70 -12.69
N LEU A 141 0.18 -37.68 -12.91
CA LEU A 141 -1.23 -37.75 -12.52
C LEU A 141 -1.98 -38.82 -13.34
N ARG A 142 -1.70 -38.96 -14.65
CA ARG A 142 -2.24 -40.05 -15.47
C ARG A 142 -1.76 -41.43 -15.01
N LEU A 143 -0.48 -41.57 -14.65
CA LEU A 143 0.04 -42.81 -14.06
C LEU A 143 -0.68 -43.15 -12.75
N ALA A 144 -0.92 -42.16 -11.89
CA ALA A 144 -1.64 -42.35 -10.62
C ALA A 144 -3.07 -42.85 -10.86
N VAL A 145 -3.80 -42.29 -11.84
CA VAL A 145 -5.15 -42.75 -12.21
C VAL A 145 -5.11 -44.19 -12.72
N LYS A 146 -4.18 -44.54 -13.62
CA LYS A 146 -4.05 -45.91 -14.15
C LYS A 146 -3.76 -46.93 -13.04
N SER A 147 -2.84 -46.61 -12.14
CA SER A 147 -2.53 -47.46 -10.98
C SER A 147 -3.74 -47.62 -10.06
N LEU A 148 -4.54 -46.57 -9.89
CA LEU A 148 -5.77 -46.60 -9.10
C LEU A 148 -6.86 -47.45 -9.76
N GLU A 149 -7.02 -47.41 -11.08
CA GLU A 149 -7.92 -48.28 -11.84
C GLU A 149 -7.54 -49.77 -11.71
N THR A 150 -6.23 -50.07 -11.76
CA THR A 150 -5.72 -51.43 -11.52
C THR A 150 -6.04 -51.90 -10.09
N LEU A 151 -5.80 -51.05 -9.08
CA LEU A 151 -6.12 -51.35 -7.68
C LEU A 151 -7.62 -51.60 -7.50
N TYR A 152 -8.47 -50.75 -8.08
CA TYR A 152 -9.91 -50.87 -7.99
C TYR A 152 -10.42 -52.18 -8.62
N SER A 153 -9.85 -52.57 -9.77
CA SER A 153 -10.18 -53.83 -10.45
C SER A 153 -9.78 -55.05 -9.61
N GLN A 154 -8.61 -55.02 -8.97
CA GLN A 154 -8.17 -56.07 -8.04
C GLN A 154 -9.10 -56.19 -6.83
N LEU A 155 -9.53 -55.06 -6.26
CA LEU A 155 -10.45 -55.05 -5.11
C LEU A 155 -11.84 -55.60 -5.45
N ILE A 156 -12.39 -55.31 -6.63
CA ILE A 156 -13.69 -55.85 -7.08
C ILE A 156 -13.61 -57.36 -7.30
N SER A 157 -12.52 -57.86 -7.87
CA SER A 157 -12.34 -59.29 -8.16
C SER A 157 -12.28 -60.19 -6.91
N ARG A 158 -12.04 -59.62 -5.72
CA ARG A 158 -11.82 -60.37 -4.47
C ARG A 158 -13.08 -60.79 -3.70
N GLY A 159 -14.28 -60.37 -4.09
CA GLY A 159 -15.57 -61.00 -3.77
C GLY A 159 -16.05 -61.19 -2.31
N ASP A 160 -15.21 -61.24 -1.26
CA ASP A 160 -15.54 -62.08 -0.09
C ASP A 160 -15.42 -61.44 1.31
N GLY A 161 -15.61 -60.13 1.45
CA GLY A 161 -15.65 -59.49 2.79
C GLY A 161 -16.26 -58.10 2.80
N ALA A 162 -17.57 -58.00 3.08
CA ALA A 162 -18.35 -56.76 2.92
C ALA A 162 -17.84 -55.54 3.71
N ALA A 163 -17.16 -55.74 4.85
CA ALA A 163 -16.68 -54.64 5.71
C ALA A 163 -15.29 -54.11 5.31
N ASP A 164 -14.33 -54.99 5.01
CA ASP A 164 -12.96 -54.61 4.60
C ASP A 164 -12.90 -54.07 3.16
N ILE A 165 -13.83 -54.50 2.30
CA ILE A 165 -13.98 -53.94 0.95
C ILE A 165 -14.56 -52.51 1.01
N ALA A 166 -15.44 -52.21 1.97
CA ALA A 166 -16.05 -50.89 2.07
C ALA A 166 -15.05 -49.80 2.53
N SER A 167 -14.16 -50.13 3.48
CA SER A 167 -13.11 -49.22 3.93
C SER A 167 -12.04 -48.98 2.85
N SER A 168 -11.55 -50.05 2.22
CA SER A 168 -10.56 -49.98 1.14
C SER A 168 -11.09 -49.25 -0.10
N LYS A 169 -12.38 -49.39 -0.43
CA LYS A 169 -13.04 -48.61 -1.48
C LYS A 169 -13.13 -47.12 -1.14
N GLY A 170 -13.43 -46.78 0.12
CA GLY A 170 -13.46 -45.40 0.59
C GLY A 170 -12.09 -44.71 0.46
N ASP A 171 -11.00 -45.42 0.77
CA ASP A 171 -9.64 -44.91 0.60
C ASP A 171 -9.29 -44.66 -0.87
N VAL A 172 -9.66 -45.59 -1.77
CA VAL A 172 -9.47 -45.44 -3.22
C VAL A 172 -10.25 -44.24 -3.77
N GLU A 173 -11.49 -44.04 -3.34
CA GLU A 173 -12.28 -42.87 -3.74
C GLU A 173 -11.64 -41.58 -3.24
N LYS A 174 -11.08 -41.57 -2.03
CA LYS A 174 -10.40 -40.40 -1.48
C LYS A 174 -9.13 -40.06 -2.26
N ASP A 175 -8.32 -41.06 -2.60
CA ASP A 175 -7.12 -40.87 -3.41
C ASP A 175 -7.48 -40.37 -4.82
N LEU A 176 -8.53 -40.93 -5.43
CA LEU A 176 -9.04 -40.49 -6.72
C LEU A 176 -9.48 -39.02 -6.69
N LEU A 177 -10.21 -38.60 -5.64
CA LEU A 177 -10.62 -37.20 -5.49
C LEU A 177 -9.41 -36.26 -5.44
N ARG A 178 -8.35 -36.64 -4.73
CA ARG A 178 -7.12 -35.84 -4.64
C ARG A 178 -6.38 -35.75 -5.98
N ILE A 179 -6.30 -36.86 -6.71
CA ILE A 179 -5.66 -36.90 -8.04
C ILE A 179 -6.46 -36.05 -9.04
N LEU A 180 -7.79 -36.23 -9.11
CA LEU A 180 -8.67 -35.44 -9.97
C LEU A 180 -8.60 -33.94 -9.64
N SER A 181 -8.49 -33.58 -8.36
CA SER A 181 -8.32 -32.18 -7.94
C SER A 181 -7.00 -31.58 -8.45
N CYS A 182 -5.93 -32.37 -8.46
CA CYS A 182 -4.65 -31.97 -9.06
C CYS A 182 -4.74 -31.89 -10.59
N GLN A 183 -5.46 -32.81 -11.24
CA GLN A 183 -5.69 -32.75 -12.70
C GLN A 183 -6.49 -31.51 -13.10
N ALA A 184 -7.48 -31.13 -12.29
CA ALA A 184 -8.23 -29.89 -12.50
C ALA A 184 -7.33 -28.64 -12.40
N GLU A 185 -6.46 -28.58 -11.39
CA GLU A 185 -5.50 -27.47 -11.21
C GLU A 185 -4.49 -27.41 -12.36
N SER A 186 -4.02 -28.56 -12.82
CA SER A 186 -3.14 -28.66 -13.99
C SER A 186 -3.82 -28.15 -15.26
N ALA A 187 -5.04 -28.62 -15.53
CA ALA A 187 -5.82 -28.22 -16.69
C ALA A 187 -6.11 -26.72 -16.68
N LEU A 188 -6.49 -26.15 -15.53
CA LEU A 188 -6.70 -24.71 -15.38
C LEU A 188 -5.42 -23.91 -15.64
N SER A 189 -4.29 -24.34 -15.07
CA SER A 189 -2.99 -23.69 -15.25
C SER A 189 -2.53 -23.68 -16.72
N GLN A 190 -3.02 -24.63 -17.53
CA GLN A 190 -2.74 -24.74 -18.95
C GLN A 190 -3.79 -24.05 -19.84
N GLY A 191 -4.85 -23.47 -19.26
CA GLY A 191 -5.95 -22.83 -20.00
C GLY A 191 -7.02 -23.80 -20.52
N ASN A 192 -6.97 -25.09 -20.16
CA ASN A 192 -7.95 -26.10 -20.53
C ASN A 192 -9.16 -26.07 -19.56
N ASN A 193 -9.92 -24.97 -19.57
CA ASN A 193 -11.04 -24.76 -18.65
C ASN A 193 -12.09 -25.88 -18.70
N HIS A 194 -12.40 -26.38 -19.90
CA HIS A 194 -13.39 -27.45 -20.07
C HIS A 194 -12.99 -28.73 -19.33
N GLU A 195 -11.72 -29.14 -19.45
CA GLU A 195 -11.21 -30.32 -18.73
C GLU A 195 -11.23 -30.12 -17.23
N ALA A 196 -10.83 -28.93 -16.75
CA ALA A 196 -10.90 -28.58 -15.34
C ALA A 196 -12.34 -28.72 -14.79
N VAL A 197 -13.35 -28.26 -15.55
CA VAL A 197 -14.77 -28.40 -15.20
C VAL A 197 -15.17 -29.87 -15.11
N VAL A 198 -14.77 -30.70 -16.08
CA VAL A 198 -15.06 -32.14 -16.07
C VAL A 198 -14.48 -32.82 -14.83
N TYR A 199 -13.23 -32.52 -14.47
CA TYR A 199 -12.59 -33.08 -13.28
C TYR A 199 -13.27 -32.64 -11.99
N VAL A 200 -13.60 -31.35 -11.84
CA VAL A 200 -14.31 -30.84 -10.65
C VAL A 200 -15.72 -31.41 -10.54
N GLN A 201 -16.44 -31.57 -11.65
CA GLN A 201 -17.76 -32.20 -11.64
C GLN A 201 -17.68 -33.65 -11.16
N ARG A 202 -16.68 -34.41 -11.62
CA ARG A 202 -16.43 -35.77 -11.13
C ARG A 202 -16.14 -35.79 -9.62
N CYS A 203 -15.35 -34.84 -9.11
CA CYS A 203 -15.12 -34.69 -7.67
C CYS A 203 -16.42 -34.34 -6.91
N LYS A 204 -17.27 -33.49 -7.48
CA LYS A 204 -18.56 -33.09 -6.89
C LYS A 204 -19.51 -34.27 -6.74
N ASP A 205 -19.59 -35.15 -7.74
CA ASP A 205 -20.40 -36.37 -7.69
C ASP A 205 -19.90 -37.36 -6.61
N MET A 206 -18.61 -37.31 -6.27
CA MET A 206 -18.01 -38.12 -5.21
C MET A 206 -18.34 -37.62 -3.80
N LEU A 207 -18.73 -36.35 -3.61
CA LEU A 207 -19.01 -35.77 -2.29
C LEU A 207 -20.19 -36.42 -1.56
N LEU A 208 -21.12 -37.05 -2.29
CA LEU A 208 -22.20 -37.85 -1.67
C LEU A 208 -21.63 -39.01 -0.83
N ARG A 209 -20.51 -39.60 -1.27
CA ARG A 209 -19.79 -40.68 -0.58
C ARG A 209 -18.67 -40.15 0.33
N LEU A 210 -18.08 -39.01 -0.03
CA LEU A 210 -16.98 -38.35 0.69
C LEU A 210 -17.36 -36.96 1.22
N PRO A 211 -18.34 -36.85 2.13
CA PRO A 211 -18.86 -35.54 2.55
C PRO A 211 -17.82 -34.70 3.31
N LYS A 212 -16.81 -35.34 3.94
CA LYS A 212 -15.74 -34.66 4.67
C LYS A 212 -14.84 -33.79 3.78
N ASP A 213 -14.78 -34.07 2.49
CA ASP A 213 -13.95 -33.33 1.52
C ASP A 213 -14.70 -32.13 0.89
N THR A 214 -15.93 -31.84 1.32
CA THR A 214 -16.74 -30.71 0.82
C THR A 214 -16.01 -29.37 0.96
N ALA A 215 -15.49 -29.07 2.16
CA ALA A 215 -14.72 -27.84 2.38
C ALA A 215 -13.45 -27.76 1.54
N TYR A 216 -12.78 -28.90 1.31
CA TYR A 216 -11.58 -28.95 0.46
C TYR A 216 -11.92 -28.62 -0.99
N LEU A 217 -12.96 -29.23 -1.56
CA LEU A 217 -13.35 -28.98 -2.95
C LEU A 217 -13.88 -27.55 -3.15
N SER A 218 -14.63 -27.03 -2.18
CA SER A 218 -15.09 -25.63 -2.18
C SER A 218 -13.90 -24.65 -2.17
N LEU A 219 -12.88 -24.91 -1.34
CA LEU A 219 -11.66 -24.09 -1.29
C LEU A 219 -10.85 -24.17 -2.59
N MET A 220 -10.75 -25.35 -3.21
CA MET A 220 -10.11 -25.52 -4.52
C MET A 220 -10.78 -24.65 -5.59
N CYS A 221 -12.11 -24.69 -5.68
CA CYS A 221 -12.85 -23.84 -6.63
C CYS A 221 -12.71 -22.35 -6.31
N TYR A 222 -12.60 -21.98 -5.03
CA TYR A 222 -12.33 -20.60 -4.64
C TYR A 222 -10.97 -20.12 -5.14
N ASN A 223 -9.94 -20.95 -4.99
CA ASN A 223 -8.60 -20.65 -5.50
C ASN A 223 -8.59 -20.52 -7.03
N PHE A 224 -9.29 -21.41 -7.75
CA PHE A 224 -9.47 -21.28 -9.21
C PHE A 224 -10.13 -19.95 -9.58
N GLY A 225 -11.12 -19.52 -8.79
CA GLY A 225 -11.74 -18.20 -8.92
C GLY A 225 -10.78 -17.04 -8.72
N ILE A 226 -9.86 -17.13 -7.75
CA ILE A 226 -8.80 -16.12 -7.53
C ILE A 226 -7.80 -16.11 -8.68
N ASP A 227 -7.33 -17.28 -9.12
CA ASP A 227 -6.32 -17.37 -10.17
C ASP A 227 -6.83 -16.79 -11.49
N THR A 228 -8.07 -17.13 -11.87
CA THR A 228 -8.73 -16.57 -13.06
C THR A 228 -9.08 -15.10 -12.90
N TYR A 229 -9.42 -14.64 -11.69
CA TYR A 229 -9.60 -13.22 -11.40
C TYR A 229 -8.30 -12.42 -11.61
N ASN A 230 -7.18 -12.92 -11.12
CA ASN A 230 -5.86 -12.28 -11.29
C ASN A 230 -5.45 -12.20 -12.77
N LEU A 231 -5.90 -13.16 -13.59
CA LEU A 231 -5.73 -13.15 -15.05
C LEU A 231 -6.73 -12.24 -15.77
N LYS A 232 -7.61 -11.53 -15.05
CA LYS A 232 -8.73 -10.73 -15.57
C LYS A 232 -9.73 -11.52 -16.43
N ASN A 233 -9.75 -12.83 -16.28
CA ASN A 233 -10.75 -13.69 -16.91
C ASN A 233 -11.97 -13.79 -15.99
N PHE A 234 -12.82 -12.76 -16.08
CA PHE A 234 -13.96 -12.60 -15.17
C PHE A 234 -15.06 -13.66 -15.37
N GLU A 235 -15.18 -14.23 -16.57
CA GLU A 235 -16.16 -15.28 -16.87
C GLU A 235 -15.88 -16.55 -16.09
N ASP A 236 -14.66 -17.07 -16.25
CA ASP A 236 -14.23 -18.28 -15.53
C ASP A 236 -14.17 -18.02 -14.03
N SER A 237 -13.74 -16.82 -13.60
CA SER A 237 -13.71 -16.46 -12.19
C SER A 237 -15.11 -16.48 -11.56
N ALA A 238 -16.09 -15.88 -12.22
CA ALA A 238 -17.47 -15.89 -11.74
C ALA A 238 -18.03 -17.32 -11.69
N PHE A 239 -17.69 -18.16 -12.67
CA PHE A 239 -18.07 -19.57 -12.71
C PHE A 239 -17.48 -20.34 -11.51
N TRP A 240 -16.17 -20.27 -11.29
CA TRP A 240 -15.48 -21.01 -10.24
C TRP A 240 -15.88 -20.58 -8.83
N LEU A 241 -16.06 -19.28 -8.60
CA LEU A 241 -16.57 -18.76 -7.33
C LEU A 241 -18.02 -19.20 -7.07
N SER A 242 -18.86 -19.26 -8.11
CA SER A 242 -20.21 -19.81 -8.00
C SER A 242 -20.17 -21.30 -7.64
N GLN A 243 -19.31 -22.10 -8.29
CA GLN A 243 -19.11 -23.51 -7.93
C GLN A 243 -18.61 -23.68 -6.50
N SER A 244 -17.70 -22.82 -6.04
CA SER A 244 -17.19 -22.84 -4.67
C SER A 244 -18.32 -22.66 -3.64
N TYR A 245 -19.19 -21.67 -3.85
CA TYR A 245 -20.35 -21.41 -3.00
C TYR A 245 -21.37 -22.56 -3.07
N ASP A 246 -21.68 -23.06 -4.27
CA ASP A 246 -22.63 -24.15 -4.45
C ASP A 246 -22.17 -25.45 -3.79
N ILE A 247 -20.89 -25.79 -3.92
CA ILE A 247 -20.28 -26.95 -3.25
C ILE A 247 -20.30 -26.78 -1.74
N GLY A 248 -20.01 -25.56 -1.25
CA GLY A 248 -20.09 -25.23 0.17
C GLY A 248 -21.47 -25.49 0.79
N LYS A 249 -22.54 -25.41 0.01
CA LYS A 249 -23.92 -25.66 0.46
C LYS A 249 -24.36 -27.12 0.39
N ILE A 250 -23.62 -28.01 -0.28
CA ILE A 250 -24.02 -29.43 -0.47
C ILE A 250 -24.18 -30.15 0.87
N ASN A 251 -23.27 -29.88 1.83
CA ASN A 251 -23.30 -30.52 3.13
C ASN A 251 -22.98 -29.53 4.25
N VAL A 252 -24.00 -29.04 4.93
CA VAL A 252 -23.89 -28.04 6.01
C VAL A 252 -22.92 -28.47 7.12
N LYS A 253 -22.81 -29.77 7.42
CA LYS A 253 -21.94 -30.29 8.48
C LYS A 253 -20.44 -30.18 8.14
N TYR A 254 -20.08 -30.31 6.87
CA TYR A 254 -18.70 -30.28 6.39
C TYR A 254 -18.42 -29.10 5.46
N ALA A 255 -19.32 -28.12 5.45
CA ALA A 255 -19.19 -26.88 4.72
C ALA A 255 -18.07 -26.02 5.30
N PRO A 256 -17.46 -25.13 4.50
CA PRO A 256 -16.67 -24.03 5.03
C PRO A 256 -17.52 -23.15 5.96
N GLY A 257 -16.87 -22.49 6.93
CA GLY A 257 -17.56 -21.55 7.82
C GLY A 257 -18.31 -20.45 7.07
N SER A 258 -19.35 -19.89 7.69
CA SER A 258 -20.16 -18.82 7.10
C SER A 258 -19.34 -17.58 6.74
N ASP A 259 -18.27 -17.30 7.51
CA ASP A 259 -17.31 -16.23 7.20
C ASP A 259 -16.57 -16.48 5.88
N VAL A 260 -16.19 -17.73 5.60
CA VAL A 260 -15.53 -18.15 4.35
C VAL A 260 -16.51 -18.09 3.19
N GLN A 261 -17.73 -18.60 3.36
CA GLN A 261 -18.78 -18.53 2.33
C GLN A 261 -19.10 -17.07 1.97
N ALA A 262 -19.21 -16.18 2.95
CA ALA A 262 -19.39 -14.76 2.71
C ALA A 262 -18.21 -14.12 1.97
N LYS A 263 -16.96 -14.53 2.25
CA LYS A 263 -15.78 -14.07 1.48
C LYS A 263 -15.86 -14.48 0.01
N VAL A 264 -16.25 -15.72 -0.29
CA VAL A 264 -16.46 -16.20 -1.68
C VAL A 264 -17.49 -15.32 -2.39
N LEU A 265 -18.63 -15.07 -1.75
CA LEU A 265 -19.70 -14.25 -2.32
C LEU A 265 -19.30 -12.77 -2.51
N ARG A 266 -18.52 -12.18 -1.59
CA ARG A 266 -18.00 -10.81 -1.76
C ARG A 266 -17.01 -10.70 -2.92
N LEU A 267 -16.16 -11.71 -3.10
CA LEU A 267 -15.28 -11.78 -4.26
C LEU A 267 -16.11 -11.92 -5.54
N LEU A 268 -17.09 -12.82 -5.57
CA LEU A 268 -18.00 -12.99 -6.71
C LEU A 268 -18.75 -11.69 -7.07
N ALA A 269 -19.25 -10.96 -6.08
CA ALA A 269 -19.86 -9.64 -6.30
C ALA A 269 -18.86 -8.62 -6.87
N THR A 270 -17.60 -8.67 -6.45
CA THR A 270 -16.52 -7.84 -6.99
C THR A 270 -16.20 -8.20 -8.43
N VAL A 271 -16.15 -9.49 -8.77
CA VAL A 271 -15.95 -9.98 -10.14
C VAL A 271 -17.05 -9.45 -11.06
N TYR A 272 -18.33 -9.58 -10.67
CA TYR A 272 -19.43 -9.06 -11.48
C TYR A 272 -19.37 -7.54 -11.66
N LEU A 273 -18.96 -6.80 -10.63
CA LEU A 273 -18.81 -5.35 -10.69
C LEU A 273 -17.69 -4.92 -11.64
N GLU A 274 -16.57 -5.65 -11.68
CA GLU A 274 -15.41 -5.32 -12.52
C GLU A 274 -15.53 -5.84 -13.95
N TRP A 275 -16.27 -6.93 -14.15
CA TRP A 275 -16.52 -7.50 -15.48
C TRP A 275 -17.37 -6.56 -16.33
N ASP A 276 -18.59 -6.28 -15.89
CA ASP A 276 -19.51 -5.34 -16.52
C ASP A 276 -20.61 -4.98 -15.52
N CYS A 277 -20.46 -3.82 -14.90
CA CYS A 277 -21.38 -3.37 -13.86
C CYS A 277 -22.80 -3.12 -14.37
N GLN A 278 -23.00 -2.79 -15.66
CA GLN A 278 -24.33 -2.56 -16.21
C GLN A 278 -25.02 -3.89 -16.50
N ARG A 279 -24.30 -4.84 -17.11
CA ARG A 279 -24.86 -6.14 -17.47
C ARG A 279 -25.10 -7.04 -16.26
N PHE A 280 -24.22 -6.99 -15.25
CA PHE A 280 -24.25 -7.90 -14.11
C PHE A 280 -24.68 -7.24 -12.79
N GLN A 281 -25.29 -6.06 -12.84
CA GLN A 281 -25.77 -5.33 -11.67
C GLN A 281 -26.57 -6.20 -10.70
N GLU A 282 -27.60 -6.90 -11.19
CA GLU A 282 -28.46 -7.74 -10.34
C GLU A 282 -27.69 -8.89 -9.70
N LYS A 283 -26.78 -9.53 -10.45
CA LYS A 283 -25.93 -10.61 -9.94
C LYS A 283 -24.97 -10.11 -8.87
N ALA A 284 -24.35 -8.95 -9.08
CA ALA A 284 -23.46 -8.32 -8.11
C ALA A 284 -24.21 -7.97 -6.81
N LEU A 285 -25.39 -7.35 -6.94
CA LEU A 285 -26.23 -6.99 -5.78
C LEU A 285 -26.74 -8.23 -5.04
N ASN A 286 -27.17 -9.26 -5.75
CA ASN A 286 -27.61 -10.51 -5.12
C ASN A 286 -26.46 -11.21 -4.39
N ALA A 287 -25.27 -11.28 -4.99
CA ALA A 287 -24.10 -11.88 -4.37
C ALA A 287 -23.68 -11.14 -3.08
N VAL A 288 -23.62 -9.80 -3.09
CA VAL A 288 -23.26 -9.04 -1.88
C VAL A 288 -24.34 -9.09 -0.81
N ASN A 289 -25.63 -9.08 -1.19
CA ASN A 289 -26.73 -9.22 -0.23
C ASN A 289 -26.72 -10.60 0.42
N LEU A 290 -26.45 -11.66 -0.34
CA LEU A 290 -26.26 -13.01 0.21
C LEU A 290 -25.05 -13.03 1.15
N ALA A 291 -23.92 -12.42 0.76
CA ALA A 291 -22.73 -12.39 1.61
C ALA A 291 -23.00 -11.72 2.96
N ASN A 292 -23.74 -10.61 2.96
CA ASN A 292 -24.08 -9.90 4.19
C ASN A 292 -25.11 -10.66 5.04
N LYS A 293 -25.98 -11.47 4.42
CA LYS A 293 -26.88 -12.38 5.15
C LYS A 293 -26.13 -13.54 5.80
N GLU A 294 -25.14 -14.12 5.11
CA GLU A 294 -24.32 -15.22 5.62
C GLU A 294 -23.42 -14.76 6.78
N HIS A 295 -22.74 -13.62 6.59
CA HIS A 295 -21.91 -13.00 7.60
C HIS A 295 -21.74 -11.51 7.30
N VAL A 296 -22.39 -10.66 8.12
CA VAL A 296 -22.24 -9.20 8.02
C VAL A 296 -20.78 -8.81 8.22
N SER A 297 -20.25 -7.94 7.36
CA SER A 297 -18.92 -7.35 7.55
C SER A 297 -18.90 -5.91 7.04
N THR A 298 -18.01 -5.10 7.61
CA THR A 298 -17.74 -3.72 7.16
C THR A 298 -17.42 -3.68 5.66
N SER A 299 -16.59 -4.61 5.19
CA SER A 299 -16.22 -4.74 3.78
C SER A 299 -17.40 -5.10 2.87
N GLY A 300 -18.33 -5.92 3.34
CA GLY A 300 -19.51 -6.32 2.57
C GLY A 300 -20.53 -5.18 2.45
N LEU A 301 -20.76 -4.43 3.52
CA LEU A 301 -21.62 -3.24 3.49
C LEU A 301 -21.03 -2.14 2.60
N TYR A 302 -19.73 -1.87 2.72
CA TYR A 302 -19.03 -0.92 1.86
C TYR A 302 -19.08 -1.35 0.38
N LEU A 303 -18.87 -2.64 0.08
CA LEU A 303 -18.98 -3.18 -1.27
C LEU A 303 -20.39 -3.00 -1.85
N LYS A 304 -21.44 -3.18 -1.03
CA LYS A 304 -22.83 -2.96 -1.46
C LYS A 304 -23.07 -1.52 -1.91
N ILE A 305 -22.58 -0.52 -1.15
CA ILE A 305 -22.65 0.89 -1.57
C ILE A 305 -21.88 1.12 -2.87
N ARG A 306 -20.67 0.56 -2.98
CA ARG A 306 -19.84 0.66 -4.19
C ARG A 306 -20.56 0.12 -5.43
N ILE A 307 -21.23 -1.03 -5.31
CA ILE A 307 -22.02 -1.62 -6.40
C ILE A 307 -23.20 -0.71 -6.76
N LEU A 308 -23.99 -0.27 -5.78
CA LEU A 308 -25.14 0.60 -6.01
C LEU A 308 -24.77 1.88 -6.76
N LEU A 309 -23.67 2.53 -6.36
CA LEU A 309 -23.21 3.77 -7.01
C LEU A 309 -22.71 3.52 -8.43
N ARG A 310 -21.89 2.48 -8.65
CA ARG A 310 -21.35 2.15 -9.97
C ARG A 310 -22.42 1.70 -10.96
N CYS A 311 -23.49 1.10 -10.49
CA CYS A 311 -24.62 0.70 -11.32
C CYS A 311 -25.65 1.83 -11.52
N GLY A 312 -25.38 3.05 -11.03
CA GLY A 312 -26.29 4.18 -11.20
C GLY A 312 -27.63 4.01 -10.47
N ALA A 313 -27.65 3.29 -9.35
CA ALA A 313 -28.87 3.08 -8.58
C ALA A 313 -29.48 4.42 -8.12
N SER A 314 -30.80 4.43 -7.97
CA SER A 314 -31.52 5.59 -7.45
C SER A 314 -31.13 5.89 -6.00
N ASP A 315 -31.24 7.15 -5.60
CA ASP A 315 -30.87 7.61 -4.27
C ASP A 315 -31.58 6.86 -3.13
N ASN A 316 -32.82 6.41 -3.33
CA ASN A 316 -33.55 5.60 -2.35
C ASN A 316 -32.85 4.26 -2.02
N HIS A 317 -32.31 3.58 -3.04
CA HIS A 317 -31.60 2.31 -2.84
C HIS A 317 -30.25 2.54 -2.14
N VAL A 318 -29.54 3.61 -2.51
CA VAL A 318 -28.30 4.01 -1.84
C VAL A 318 -28.58 4.35 -0.38
N ARG A 319 -29.62 5.14 -0.10
CA ARG A 319 -30.04 5.50 1.26
C ARG A 319 -30.35 4.28 2.12
N GLY A 320 -31.04 3.28 1.56
CA GLY A 320 -31.29 2.01 2.26
C GLY A 320 -29.99 1.31 2.68
N GLY A 321 -29.01 1.22 1.78
CA GLY A 321 -27.70 0.65 2.12
C GLY A 321 -26.91 1.48 3.15
N LEU A 322 -27.04 2.81 3.11
CA LEU A 322 -26.40 3.70 4.08
C LEU A 322 -27.01 3.54 5.48
N HIS A 323 -28.32 3.30 5.55
CA HIS A 323 -29.00 2.98 6.81
C HIS A 323 -28.46 1.68 7.42
N GLU A 324 -28.28 0.64 6.61
CA GLU A 324 -27.69 -0.63 7.07
C GLU A 324 -26.28 -0.44 7.66
N ILE A 325 -25.47 0.48 7.12
CA ILE A 325 -24.15 0.82 7.70
C ILE A 325 -24.29 1.54 9.04
N LEU A 326 -25.26 2.44 9.18
CA LEU A 326 -25.51 3.18 10.42
C LEU A 326 -26.03 2.28 11.55
N GLU A 327 -26.84 1.28 11.22
CA GLU A 327 -27.36 0.30 12.18
C GLU A 327 -26.30 -0.72 12.61
N SER A 328 -25.34 -1.03 11.75
CA SER A 328 -24.27 -2.00 12.01
C SER A 328 -23.14 -1.40 12.84
N GLU A 329 -22.46 -2.18 13.68
CA GLU A 329 -21.25 -1.77 14.43
C GLU A 329 -20.04 -1.53 13.50
N VAL A 330 -20.01 -0.37 12.86
CA VAL A 330 -18.99 0.03 11.87
C VAL A 330 -18.15 1.16 12.46
N SER A 331 -16.84 1.12 12.23
CA SER A 331 -15.92 2.17 12.67
C SER A 331 -16.18 3.50 11.95
N LEU A 332 -15.74 4.60 12.57
CA LEU A 332 -15.89 5.92 11.97
C LEU A 332 -15.17 6.01 10.62
N ASP A 333 -13.96 5.45 10.49
CA ASP A 333 -13.17 5.50 9.25
C ASP A 333 -13.90 4.91 8.04
N VAL A 334 -14.64 3.83 8.21
CA VAL A 334 -15.43 3.21 7.14
C VAL A 334 -16.61 4.12 6.77
N CYS A 335 -17.24 4.76 7.76
CA CYS A 335 -18.29 5.73 7.50
C CYS A 335 -17.76 6.94 6.71
N LEU A 336 -16.62 7.50 7.11
CA LEU A 336 -15.98 8.63 6.41
C LEU A 336 -15.50 8.23 5.00
N SER A 337 -14.99 7.01 4.83
CA SER A 337 -14.64 6.47 3.51
C SER A 337 -15.86 6.35 2.61
N THR A 338 -17.02 5.97 3.17
CA THR A 338 -18.30 5.91 2.44
C THR A 338 -18.77 7.29 2.02
N VAL A 339 -18.59 8.33 2.86
CA VAL A 339 -18.87 9.73 2.48
C VAL A 339 -18.02 10.16 1.29
N LYS A 340 -16.72 9.87 1.32
CA LYS A 340 -15.80 10.18 0.20
C LYS A 340 -16.22 9.46 -1.09
N LEU A 341 -16.66 8.21 -0.98
CA LEU A 341 -17.17 7.42 -2.10
C LEU A 341 -18.47 8.02 -2.69
N LEU A 342 -19.40 8.51 -1.86
CA LEU A 342 -20.61 9.17 -2.34
C LEU A 342 -20.28 10.47 -3.10
N LEU A 343 -19.30 11.23 -2.63
CA LEU A 343 -18.86 12.47 -3.28
C LEU A 343 -18.12 12.24 -4.59
N SER A 344 -17.35 11.15 -4.71
CA SER A 344 -16.71 10.79 -5.99
C SER A 344 -17.72 10.29 -7.02
N ALA A 345 -18.89 9.81 -6.57
CA ALA A 345 -20.02 9.43 -7.42
C ALA A 345 -21.02 10.57 -7.68
N ASP A 346 -20.65 11.82 -7.37
CA ASP A 346 -21.48 13.02 -7.56
C ASP A 346 -22.85 12.97 -6.84
N ARG A 347 -22.92 12.26 -5.70
CA ARG A 347 -24.11 12.17 -4.84
C ARG A 347 -23.97 13.07 -3.62
N GLU A 348 -23.78 14.37 -3.86
CA GLU A 348 -23.47 15.32 -2.79
C GLU A 348 -24.54 15.40 -1.70
N VAL A 349 -25.82 15.44 -2.08
CA VAL A 349 -26.93 15.57 -1.12
C VAL A 349 -26.94 14.39 -0.14
N LEU A 350 -26.82 13.17 -0.67
CA LEU A 350 -26.75 11.95 0.15
C LEU A 350 -25.49 11.91 1.01
N ALA A 351 -24.35 12.37 0.48
CA ALA A 351 -23.09 12.38 1.24
C ALA A 351 -23.18 13.27 2.49
N PHE A 352 -23.72 14.48 2.36
CA PHE A 352 -23.86 15.40 3.49
C PHE A 352 -24.99 14.98 4.45
N GLU A 353 -26.10 14.43 3.95
CA GLU A 353 -27.16 13.84 4.79
C GLU A 353 -26.61 12.67 5.62
N TYR A 354 -25.86 11.77 4.98
CA TYR A 354 -25.23 10.64 5.64
C TYR A 354 -24.20 11.09 6.68
N LEU A 355 -23.32 12.03 6.33
CA LEU A 355 -22.32 12.57 7.26
C LEU A 355 -22.97 13.22 8.50
N LYS A 356 -24.12 13.87 8.33
CA LYS A 356 -24.90 14.40 9.47
C LYS A 356 -25.33 13.27 10.40
N HIS A 357 -25.86 12.17 9.87
CA HIS A 357 -26.24 11.01 10.69
C HIS A 357 -25.04 10.29 11.32
N VAL A 358 -23.90 10.24 10.63
CA VAL A 358 -22.65 9.74 11.20
C VAL A 358 -22.23 10.61 12.40
N CYS A 359 -22.23 11.93 12.25
CA CYS A 359 -21.93 12.82 13.38
C CYS A 359 -22.87 12.59 14.57
N GLN A 360 -24.17 12.40 14.33
CA GLN A 360 -25.17 12.10 15.38
C GLN A 360 -24.87 10.78 16.11
N ARG A 361 -24.54 9.73 15.35
CA ARG A 361 -24.20 8.42 15.90
C ARG A 361 -22.96 8.46 16.78
N PHE A 362 -21.96 9.24 16.38
CA PHE A 362 -20.68 9.35 17.07
C PHE A 362 -20.62 10.53 18.06
N GLU A 363 -21.75 11.13 18.45
CA GLU A 363 -21.76 12.33 19.32
C GLU A 363 -21.04 12.14 20.67
N SER A 364 -21.09 10.93 21.22
CA SER A 364 -20.42 10.57 22.48
C SER A 364 -19.00 10.04 22.30
N SER A 365 -18.54 9.87 21.05
CA SER A 365 -17.21 9.34 20.75
C SER A 365 -16.16 10.44 20.73
N PRO A 366 -14.93 10.19 21.24
CA PRO A 366 -13.81 11.13 21.08
C PRO A 366 -13.47 11.38 19.59
N ASP A 367 -13.80 10.43 18.71
CA ASP A 367 -13.46 10.50 17.28
C ASP A 367 -14.38 11.44 16.48
N LEU A 368 -15.44 11.98 17.10
CA LEU A 368 -16.37 12.93 16.47
C LEU A 368 -15.64 14.09 15.80
N GLY A 369 -14.54 14.56 16.40
CA GLY A 369 -13.75 15.66 15.88
C GLY A 369 -13.25 15.41 14.46
N THR A 370 -12.82 14.19 14.14
CA THR A 370 -12.35 13.82 12.80
C THR A 370 -13.47 13.91 11.77
N ALA A 371 -14.69 13.48 12.12
CA ALA A 371 -15.86 13.57 11.25
C ALA A 371 -16.26 15.03 10.98
N LEU A 372 -16.21 15.87 12.01
CA LEU A 372 -16.53 17.30 11.92
C LEU A 372 -15.53 18.06 11.05
N VAL A 373 -14.23 17.77 11.20
CA VAL A 373 -13.17 18.37 10.38
C VAL A 373 -13.33 17.97 8.92
N LEU A 374 -13.58 16.67 8.65
CA LEU A 374 -13.85 16.22 7.29
C LEU A 374 -15.09 16.91 6.69
N ASN A 375 -16.15 17.12 7.48
CA ASN A 375 -17.34 17.83 7.02
C ASN A 375 -16.99 19.25 6.53
N ILE A 376 -16.21 20.00 7.31
CA ILE A 376 -15.75 21.33 6.93
C ILE A 376 -14.91 21.26 5.66
N GLU A 377 -13.91 20.36 5.62
CA GLU A 377 -13.04 20.20 4.46
C GLU A 377 -13.84 19.99 3.17
N LEU A 378 -14.80 19.07 3.20
CA LEU A 378 -15.64 18.72 2.05
C LEU A 378 -16.58 19.87 1.65
N LEU A 379 -17.17 20.61 2.61
CA LEU A 379 -17.98 21.78 2.31
C LEU A 379 -17.16 22.87 1.59
N LEU A 380 -15.92 23.11 2.06
CA LEU A 380 -15.04 24.11 1.47
C LEU A 380 -14.53 23.71 0.08
N GLN A 381 -14.19 22.43 -0.13
CA GLN A 381 -13.80 21.91 -1.44
C GLN A 381 -14.93 22.05 -2.49
N ARG A 382 -16.20 21.97 -2.08
CA ARG A 382 -17.36 22.12 -2.97
C ARG A 382 -17.89 23.54 -3.07
N GLY A 383 -17.14 24.54 -2.59
CA GLY A 383 -17.53 25.95 -2.67
C GLY A 383 -18.73 26.35 -1.78
N LYS A 384 -19.14 25.49 -0.84
CA LYS A 384 -20.25 25.74 0.10
C LYS A 384 -19.76 26.51 1.32
N GLU A 385 -19.11 27.64 1.08
CA GLU A 385 -18.36 28.39 2.10
C GLU A 385 -19.24 28.83 3.28
N LEU A 386 -20.46 29.32 3.01
CA LEU A 386 -21.39 29.76 4.06
C LEU A 386 -21.76 28.64 5.04
N LEU A 387 -22.05 27.43 4.53
CA LEU A 387 -22.33 26.27 5.37
C LEU A 387 -21.09 25.82 6.14
N GLY A 388 -19.91 25.91 5.53
CA GLY A 388 -18.63 25.64 6.20
C GLY A 388 -18.40 26.59 7.38
N LYS A 389 -18.62 27.89 7.19
CA LYS A 389 -18.50 28.92 8.23
C LYS A 389 -19.46 28.68 9.38
N GLN A 390 -20.74 28.44 9.09
CA GLN A 390 -21.74 28.10 10.11
C GLN A 390 -21.31 26.86 10.92
N LYS A 391 -20.80 25.83 10.25
CA LYS A 391 -20.33 24.60 10.91
C LYS A 391 -19.14 24.86 11.83
N ILE A 392 -18.22 25.73 11.43
CA ILE A 392 -17.08 26.14 12.25
C ILE A 392 -17.56 26.88 13.50
N GLU A 393 -18.50 27.81 13.36
CA GLU A 393 -19.10 28.54 14.50
C GLU A 393 -19.80 27.60 15.49
N ASP A 394 -20.54 26.61 14.99
CA ASP A 394 -21.16 25.57 15.82
C ASP A 394 -20.11 24.78 16.61
N ILE A 395 -18.98 24.44 15.97
CA ILE A 395 -17.89 23.67 16.59
C ILE A 395 -17.13 24.52 17.63
N ILE A 396 -16.90 25.80 17.36
CA ILE A 396 -16.31 26.75 18.33
C ILE A 396 -17.22 26.83 19.56
N THR A 397 -18.53 27.00 19.37
CA THR A 397 -19.50 27.02 20.47
C THR A 397 -19.47 25.71 21.25
N GLY A 398 -19.44 24.58 20.54
CA GLY A 398 -19.27 23.24 21.12
C GLY A 398 -18.02 23.10 22.00
N HIS A 399 -16.88 23.64 21.54
CA HIS A 399 -15.61 23.61 22.25
C HIS A 399 -15.71 24.27 23.65
N TYR A 400 -16.40 25.41 23.75
CA TYR A 400 -16.61 26.11 25.03
C TYR A 400 -17.65 25.45 25.94
N THR A 401 -18.61 24.70 25.36
CA THR A 401 -19.64 23.95 26.13
C THR A 401 -19.19 22.56 26.59
N GLY A 402 -17.91 22.21 26.41
CA GLY A 402 -17.32 20.94 26.89
C GLY A 402 -17.17 19.85 25.84
N LYS A 403 -17.59 20.07 24.59
CA LYS A 403 -17.34 19.16 23.45
C LYS A 403 -16.01 19.53 22.77
N GLN A 404 -14.91 19.43 23.50
CA GLN A 404 -13.58 19.77 22.96
C GLN A 404 -13.14 18.77 21.89
N LEU A 405 -12.58 19.30 20.80
CA LEU A 405 -11.93 18.49 19.76
C LEU A 405 -10.64 17.86 20.30
N THR A 406 -10.30 16.68 19.78
CA THR A 406 -8.99 16.09 20.05
C THR A 406 -7.87 16.98 19.50
N PRO A 407 -6.66 16.99 20.09
CA PRO A 407 -5.56 17.82 19.62
C PRO A 407 -5.19 17.60 18.15
N GLN A 408 -5.31 16.36 17.66
CA GLN A 408 -5.04 16.01 16.26
C GLN A 408 -6.10 16.60 15.31
N ALA A 409 -7.39 16.48 15.66
CA ALA A 409 -8.48 17.07 14.87
C ALA A 409 -8.38 18.60 14.86
N LEU A 410 -8.03 19.19 16.01
CA LEU A 410 -7.86 20.64 16.13
C LEU A 410 -6.68 21.16 15.29
N THR A 411 -5.53 20.47 15.32
CA THR A 411 -4.39 20.79 14.46
C THR A 411 -4.78 20.74 12.98
N SER A 412 -5.50 19.70 12.57
CA SER A 412 -5.97 19.54 11.19
C SER A 412 -6.92 20.66 10.78
N LEU A 413 -7.82 21.07 11.69
CA LEU A 413 -8.72 22.19 11.48
C LEU A 413 -7.96 23.52 11.31
N HIS A 414 -6.96 23.78 12.17
CA HIS A 414 -6.13 24.99 12.04
C HIS A 414 -5.44 25.09 10.69
N VAL A 415 -4.92 23.98 10.16
CA VAL A 415 -4.29 23.95 8.82
C VAL A 415 -5.29 24.36 7.75
N ILE A 416 -6.52 23.82 7.76
CA ILE A 416 -7.58 24.17 6.79
C ILE A 416 -7.94 25.66 6.89
N LEU A 417 -8.13 26.16 8.12
CA LEU A 417 -8.49 27.55 8.35
C LEU A 417 -7.40 28.52 7.89
N TRP A 418 -6.13 28.19 8.14
CA TRP A 418 -5.00 29.03 7.78
C TRP A 418 -4.70 29.00 6.29
N ASP A 419 -4.85 27.85 5.63
CA ASP A 419 -4.77 27.73 4.18
C ASP A 419 -5.82 28.63 3.51
N LYS A 420 -7.07 28.57 3.97
CA LYS A 420 -8.12 29.47 3.48
C LYS A 420 -7.84 30.94 3.75
N ALA A 421 -7.36 31.26 4.95
CA ALA A 421 -6.99 32.64 5.27
C ALA A 421 -5.86 33.15 4.35
N SER A 422 -4.85 32.32 4.06
CA SER A 422 -3.74 32.67 3.15
C SER A 422 -4.23 32.91 1.72
N GLN A 423 -5.09 32.03 1.20
CA GLN A 423 -5.70 32.19 -0.13
C GLN A 423 -6.44 33.54 -0.26
N HIS A 424 -7.23 33.91 0.76
CA HIS A 424 -7.91 35.22 0.78
C HIS A 424 -6.94 36.39 0.93
N PHE A 425 -5.86 36.24 1.70
CA PHE A 425 -4.84 37.27 1.88
C PHE A 425 -4.09 37.56 0.57
N GLU A 426 -3.72 36.52 -0.17
CA GLU A 426 -3.09 36.60 -1.50
C GLU A 426 -4.05 37.23 -2.53
N ALA A 427 -5.34 36.89 -2.45
CA ALA A 427 -6.40 37.52 -3.25
C ALA A 427 -6.70 38.98 -2.83
N LYS A 428 -5.95 39.56 -1.89
CA LYS A 428 -6.13 40.91 -1.32
C LYS A 428 -7.48 41.13 -0.62
N ASN A 429 -8.21 40.06 -0.32
CA ASN A 429 -9.44 40.15 0.45
C ASN A 429 -9.14 40.02 1.95
N TYR A 430 -8.60 41.10 2.52
CA TYR A 430 -8.08 41.11 3.89
C TYR A 430 -9.16 40.98 4.98
N SER A 431 -10.41 41.39 4.70
CA SER A 431 -11.54 41.22 5.63
C SER A 431 -11.87 39.75 5.82
N GLU A 432 -12.01 39.00 4.73
CA GLU A 432 -12.30 37.57 4.75
C GLU A 432 -11.12 36.78 5.31
N ALA A 433 -9.88 37.11 4.93
CA ALA A 433 -8.69 36.49 5.51
C ALA A 433 -8.67 36.63 7.05
N LEU A 434 -9.03 37.82 7.55
CA LEU A 434 -9.13 38.09 8.98
C LEU A 434 -10.25 37.26 9.65
N GLN A 435 -11.41 37.09 9.00
CA GLN A 435 -12.48 36.22 9.53
C GLN A 435 -11.99 34.78 9.71
N TRP A 436 -11.31 34.23 8.72
CA TRP A 436 -10.75 32.86 8.79
C TRP A 436 -9.72 32.71 9.92
N TYR A 437 -8.85 33.71 10.12
CA TYR A 437 -7.95 33.73 11.26
C TYR A 437 -8.70 33.87 12.60
N ASN A 438 -9.80 34.63 12.65
CA ASN A 438 -10.61 34.75 13.87
C ASN A 438 -11.31 33.43 14.23
N TYR A 439 -11.75 32.62 13.27
CA TYR A 439 -12.24 31.28 13.55
C TYR A 439 -11.17 30.40 14.20
N SER A 440 -9.94 30.45 13.68
CA SER A 440 -8.83 29.76 14.31
C SER A 440 -8.54 30.28 15.72
N LEU A 441 -8.71 31.59 15.96
CA LEU A 441 -8.49 32.18 17.28
C LEU A 441 -9.52 31.68 18.31
N GLY A 442 -10.76 31.45 17.87
CA GLY A 442 -11.86 30.97 18.72
C GLY A 442 -11.64 29.60 19.36
N PHE A 443 -10.61 28.85 18.97
CA PHE A 443 -10.24 27.58 19.61
C PHE A 443 -9.17 27.71 20.68
N PHE A 444 -8.48 28.84 20.75
CA PHE A 444 -7.49 29.08 21.79
C PHE A 444 -8.16 29.63 23.05
N LYS A 445 -7.80 29.08 24.22
CA LYS A 445 -8.20 29.66 25.50
C LYS A 445 -7.35 30.91 25.74
N GLY A 446 -7.97 31.96 26.30
CA GLY A 446 -7.27 33.20 26.63
C GLY A 446 -6.03 32.93 27.49
N GLY A 447 -4.85 33.35 27.03
CA GLY A 447 -3.58 33.19 27.74
C GLY A 447 -2.82 31.88 27.48
N GLN A 448 -3.24 31.03 26.54
CA GLN A 448 -2.42 29.90 26.09
C GLN A 448 -1.14 30.38 25.39
N MET A 449 0.01 30.01 25.94
CA MET A 449 1.32 30.32 25.37
C MET A 449 1.77 29.17 24.48
N GLU A 450 1.29 29.17 23.23
CA GLU A 450 1.78 28.26 22.19
C GLU A 450 2.39 29.06 21.02
N PRO A 451 3.49 28.59 20.41
CA PRO A 451 4.11 29.25 19.26
C PRO A 451 3.14 29.46 18.07
N ASN A 452 2.15 28.58 17.93
CA ASN A 452 1.11 28.68 16.89
C ASN A 452 0.19 29.89 17.11
N VAL A 453 -0.05 30.30 18.36
CA VAL A 453 -0.82 31.52 18.68
C VAL A 453 -0.06 32.75 18.21
N ALA A 454 1.26 32.81 18.45
CA ALA A 454 2.07 33.93 17.99
C ALA A 454 2.06 34.07 16.46
N LYS A 455 2.14 32.96 15.72
CA LYS A 455 2.04 32.97 14.25
C LYS A 455 0.66 33.45 13.79
N LEU A 456 -0.42 32.97 14.40
CA LEU A 456 -1.78 33.43 14.11
C LEU A 456 -1.94 34.94 14.35
N GLN A 457 -1.46 35.42 15.49
CA GLN A 457 -1.57 36.84 15.84
C GLN A 457 -0.75 37.74 14.90
N ARG A 458 0.45 37.31 14.48
CA ARG A 458 1.24 38.00 13.42
C ARG A 458 0.49 38.09 12.09
N ASN A 459 -0.19 37.02 11.69
CA ASN A 459 -0.98 37.00 10.46
C ASN A 459 -2.21 37.93 10.57
N ARG A 460 -2.90 37.93 11.71
CA ARG A 460 -4.01 38.86 12.00
C ARG A 460 -3.54 40.31 12.00
N ALA A 461 -2.41 40.60 12.63
CA ALA A 461 -1.80 41.93 12.62
C ALA A 461 -1.52 42.40 11.19
N SER A 462 -0.96 41.52 10.35
CA SER A 462 -0.72 41.82 8.93
C SER A 462 -2.02 42.16 8.18
N CYS A 463 -3.12 41.45 8.46
CA CYS A 463 -4.44 41.79 7.91
C CYS A 463 -4.94 43.15 8.42
N PHE A 464 -4.84 43.42 9.72
CA PHE A 464 -5.25 44.71 10.30
C PHE A 464 -4.47 45.89 9.73
N LEU A 465 -3.16 45.73 9.49
CA LEU A 465 -2.33 46.76 8.87
C LEU A 465 -2.78 47.08 7.44
N LYS A 466 -3.09 46.05 6.64
CA LYS A 466 -3.63 46.24 5.29
C LYS A 466 -5.03 46.87 5.28
N LEU A 467 -5.83 46.60 6.32
CA LEU A 467 -7.14 47.22 6.55
C LEU A 467 -7.07 48.62 7.21
N LYS A 468 -5.86 49.16 7.45
CA LYS A 468 -5.63 50.45 8.13
C LYS A 468 -6.18 50.53 9.56
N GLN A 469 -6.32 49.39 10.25
CA GLN A 469 -6.78 49.31 11.65
C GLN A 469 -5.59 49.20 12.60
N LEU A 470 -4.83 50.30 12.74
CA LEU A 470 -3.54 50.31 13.44
C LEU A 470 -3.65 49.89 14.92
N GLU A 471 -4.65 50.37 15.66
CA GLU A 471 -4.82 50.02 17.09
C GLU A 471 -5.01 48.51 17.31
N LYS A 472 -5.84 47.86 16.49
CA LYS A 472 -6.04 46.40 16.59
C LYS A 472 -4.81 45.61 16.15
N ALA A 473 -4.04 46.13 15.20
CA ALA A 473 -2.76 45.53 14.83
C ALA A 473 -1.77 45.55 16.01
N LYS A 474 -1.73 46.64 16.78
CA LYS A 474 -0.91 46.73 18.00
C LYS A 474 -1.31 45.70 19.04
N GLU A 475 -2.60 45.54 19.29
CA GLU A 475 -3.11 44.54 20.24
C GLU A 475 -2.70 43.12 19.83
N ALA A 476 -2.87 42.77 18.55
CA ALA A 476 -2.46 41.48 18.03
C ALA A 476 -0.95 41.26 18.15
N ILE A 477 -0.13 42.27 17.87
CA ILE A 477 1.34 42.16 18.00
C ILE A 477 1.78 42.04 19.45
N LYS A 478 1.18 42.78 20.37
CA LYS A 478 1.45 42.63 21.81
C LYS A 478 1.18 41.22 22.30
N GLU A 479 0.09 40.61 21.83
CA GLU A 479 -0.20 39.21 22.18
C GLU A 479 0.79 38.24 21.50
N ALA A 480 1.21 38.51 20.26
CA ALA A 480 2.26 37.72 19.59
C ALA A 480 3.60 37.79 20.32
N GLU A 481 3.98 38.98 20.80
CA GLU A 481 5.18 39.25 21.60
C GLU A 481 5.12 38.54 22.95
N ARG A 482 3.96 38.53 23.60
CA ARG A 482 3.75 37.79 24.84
C ARG A 482 3.93 36.28 24.66
N CYS A 483 3.50 35.71 23.54
CA CYS A 483 3.57 34.27 23.28
C CYS A 483 4.93 33.79 22.75
N ASP A 484 5.60 34.57 21.89
CA ASP A 484 6.85 34.19 21.23
C ASP A 484 7.74 35.44 21.03
N PRO A 485 8.35 35.97 22.11
CA PRO A 485 9.18 37.18 22.07
C PRO A 485 10.49 36.98 21.29
N ASP A 486 11.03 35.75 21.32
CA ASP A 486 12.28 35.35 20.68
C ASP A 486 12.13 35.02 19.18
N SER A 487 10.99 35.39 18.57
CA SER A 487 10.71 35.19 17.16
C SER A 487 11.17 36.38 16.33
N ILE A 488 12.06 36.17 15.35
CA ILE A 488 12.48 37.21 14.39
C ILE A 488 11.25 37.82 13.70
N PHE A 489 10.26 37.01 13.36
CA PHE A 489 9.02 37.45 12.73
C PHE A 489 8.12 38.31 13.64
N THR A 490 8.16 38.08 14.96
CA THR A 490 7.41 38.90 15.93
C THR A 490 8.06 40.26 16.05
N GLN A 491 9.39 40.30 16.20
CA GLN A 491 10.17 41.54 16.21
C GLN A 491 10.00 42.33 14.90
N PHE A 492 9.95 41.65 13.75
CA PHE A 492 9.64 42.30 12.48
C PHE A 492 8.24 42.91 12.42
N SER A 493 7.25 42.27 13.04
CA SER A 493 5.88 42.79 13.12
C SER A 493 5.81 44.02 14.03
N ILE A 494 6.54 44.01 15.16
CA ILE A 494 6.71 45.17 16.05
C ILE A 494 7.34 46.33 15.28
N TYR A 495 8.42 46.07 14.55
CA TYR A 495 9.09 47.06 13.71
C TYR A 495 8.13 47.72 12.72
N LYS A 496 7.37 46.92 11.96
CA LYS A 496 6.38 47.44 10.99
C LYS A 496 5.37 48.40 11.61
N VAL A 497 4.88 48.09 12.81
CA VAL A 497 3.94 48.98 13.51
C VAL A 497 4.63 50.21 14.07
N ALA A 498 5.83 50.07 14.63
CA ALA A 498 6.60 51.18 15.17
C ALA A 498 6.94 52.22 14.08
N VAL A 499 7.27 51.78 12.86
CA VAL A 499 7.47 52.69 11.72
C VAL A 499 6.18 53.44 11.38
N LEU A 500 5.03 52.75 11.32
CA LEU A 500 3.75 53.40 11.04
C LEU A 500 3.30 54.38 12.15
N GLU A 501 3.79 54.21 13.37
CA GLU A 501 3.57 55.12 14.50
C GLU A 501 4.59 56.28 14.58
N ASN A 502 5.58 56.34 13.68
CA ASN A 502 6.77 57.19 13.81
C ASN A 502 7.48 57.02 15.17
N ASN A 503 7.37 55.83 15.78
CA ASN A 503 8.03 55.51 17.04
C ASN A 503 9.42 54.94 16.77
N VAL A 504 10.32 55.87 16.45
CA VAL A 504 11.74 55.65 16.20
C VAL A 504 12.39 54.71 17.21
N LYS A 505 12.21 54.98 18.51
CA LYS A 505 12.91 54.25 19.57
C LYS A 505 12.52 52.77 19.59
N LYS A 506 11.22 52.49 19.48
CA LYS A 506 10.72 51.11 19.42
C LYS A 506 11.11 50.40 18.12
N ALA A 507 11.14 51.12 17.01
CA ALA A 507 11.59 50.56 15.73
C ALA A 507 13.08 50.14 15.82
N ALA A 508 13.92 50.99 16.41
CA ALA A 508 15.33 50.70 16.67
C ALA A 508 15.53 49.46 17.56
N GLU A 509 14.80 49.40 18.68
CA GLU A 509 14.83 48.29 19.63
C GLU A 509 14.44 46.97 18.96
N ALA A 510 13.37 46.95 18.16
CA ALA A 510 12.90 45.77 17.44
C ALA A 510 13.91 45.27 16.39
N VAL A 511 14.56 46.18 15.65
CA VAL A 511 15.61 45.82 14.69
C VAL A 511 16.86 45.28 15.39
N SER A 512 17.27 45.90 16.50
CA SER A 512 18.38 45.41 17.31
C SER A 512 18.11 43.99 17.82
N ALA A 513 16.89 43.74 18.32
CA ALA A 513 16.45 42.41 18.75
C ALA A 513 16.46 41.40 17.59
N MET A 514 15.95 41.74 16.40
CA MET A 514 16.05 40.89 15.20
C MET A 514 17.51 40.53 14.88
N GLY A 515 18.41 41.51 14.95
CA GLY A 515 19.83 41.32 14.65
C GLY A 515 20.61 40.55 15.71
N GLN A 516 20.09 40.43 16.94
CA GLN A 516 20.63 39.57 18.00
C GLN A 516 20.10 38.13 17.83
N LEU A 517 18.80 37.98 17.58
CA LEU A 517 18.18 36.68 17.31
C LEU A 517 18.75 36.01 16.05
N SER A 518 19.16 36.79 15.04
CA SER A 518 19.82 36.27 13.84
C SER A 518 21.25 35.75 14.08
N ARG A 519 21.85 36.05 15.24
CA ARG A 519 23.23 35.63 15.62
C ARG A 519 23.24 34.44 16.58
N CYS A 520 22.08 33.98 17.04
CA CYS A 520 21.97 32.94 18.06
C CYS A 520 21.82 31.56 17.38
N PRO A 521 22.82 30.66 17.46
CA PRO A 521 22.64 29.27 17.04
C PRO A 521 21.83 28.55 18.12
N VAL A 522 20.51 28.49 17.99
CA VAL A 522 19.69 27.81 18.99
C VAL A 522 19.79 26.30 18.77
N ALA A 523 20.48 25.62 19.68
CA ALA A 523 20.35 24.21 19.95
C ALA A 523 18.94 23.92 20.49
N HIS A 524 18.01 23.51 19.63
CA HIS A 524 16.82 22.73 20.01
C HIS A 524 16.22 22.09 18.75
N GLU A 525 16.19 20.75 18.73
CA GLU A 525 15.94 19.90 17.55
C GLU A 525 14.53 19.95 16.92
N ASP A 526 13.61 20.83 17.34
CA ASP A 526 12.20 20.74 16.87
C ASP A 526 11.55 22.04 16.39
N LYS A 527 12.31 23.13 16.18
CA LYS A 527 11.82 24.30 15.44
C LYS A 527 12.48 24.33 14.07
N LEU A 528 11.66 24.13 13.04
CA LEU A 528 11.96 24.30 11.61
C LEU A 528 13.08 25.33 11.43
N LEU A 529 14.26 24.88 11.00
CA LEU A 529 15.46 25.69 10.78
C LEU A 529 15.07 27.03 10.15
N VAL A 530 15.16 28.11 10.92
CA VAL A 530 15.17 29.45 10.34
C VAL A 530 16.49 29.51 9.58
N SER A 531 16.46 29.14 8.30
CA SER A 531 17.63 29.30 7.44
C SER A 531 18.12 30.73 7.62
N GLU A 532 19.43 30.96 7.76
CA GLU A 532 20.02 32.31 7.88
C GLU A 532 19.47 33.29 6.81
N ASN A 533 19.00 32.75 5.68
CA ASN A 533 18.29 33.42 4.59
C ASN A 533 16.96 34.12 4.98
N ALA A 534 16.20 33.63 5.97
CA ALA A 534 14.93 34.27 6.35
C ALA A 534 15.15 35.52 7.22
N ALA A 535 16.10 35.45 8.16
CA ALA A 535 16.48 36.59 8.99
C ALA A 535 17.09 37.71 8.16
N SER A 536 17.94 37.35 7.20
CA SER A 536 18.48 38.29 6.24
C SER A 536 17.32 38.91 5.43
N ASN A 537 16.48 38.13 4.74
CA ASN A 537 15.40 38.70 3.91
C ASN A 537 14.45 39.64 4.70
N LEU A 538 14.16 39.34 5.96
CA LEU A 538 13.36 40.22 6.82
C LEU A 538 14.08 41.52 7.19
N LEU A 539 15.38 41.46 7.47
CA LEU A 539 16.20 42.66 7.68
C LEU A 539 16.29 43.52 6.41
N SER A 540 16.35 42.89 5.23
CA SER A 540 16.30 43.59 3.94
C SER A 540 14.93 44.23 3.68
N LEU A 541 13.85 43.61 4.12
CA LEU A 541 12.51 44.19 4.00
C LEU A 541 12.27 45.29 5.03
N ALA A 542 12.82 45.15 6.25
CA ALA A 542 12.82 46.21 7.26
C ALA A 542 13.56 47.44 6.74
N ALA A 543 14.72 47.21 6.14
CA ALA A 543 15.51 48.22 5.46
C ALA A 543 14.72 48.98 4.39
N GLN A 544 14.04 48.27 3.49
CA GLN A 544 13.21 48.89 2.47
C GLN A 544 12.06 49.73 3.04
N ILE A 545 11.41 49.24 4.10
CA ILE A 545 10.34 49.98 4.78
C ILE A 545 10.87 51.27 5.42
N ALA A 546 12.09 51.25 5.98
CA ALA A 546 12.74 52.45 6.48
C ALA A 546 13.05 53.47 5.37
N LEU A 547 13.51 53.00 4.20
CA LEU A 547 13.82 53.85 3.04
C LEU A 547 12.57 54.53 2.46
N GLU A 548 11.40 53.89 2.57
CA GLU A 548 10.11 54.47 2.17
C GLU A 548 9.56 55.47 3.20
N SER A 549 10.14 55.54 4.41
CA SER A 549 9.74 56.48 5.47
C SER A 549 10.78 57.58 5.65
N ASP A 550 10.47 58.81 5.23
CA ASP A 550 11.40 59.97 5.22
C ASP A 550 11.92 60.41 6.62
N ASP A 551 11.38 59.87 7.72
CA ASP A 551 11.65 60.31 9.11
C ASP A 551 12.46 59.29 9.95
N PHE A 552 13.14 58.30 9.34
CA PHE A 552 13.93 57.31 10.09
C PHE A 552 15.29 57.88 10.55
N PRO A 553 15.75 57.66 11.79
CA PRO A 553 16.91 58.39 12.30
C PRO A 553 18.23 57.86 11.77
N GLU A 554 19.20 58.77 11.76
CA GLU A 554 20.52 58.61 11.14
C GLU A 554 21.36 57.49 11.79
N LEU A 555 21.31 57.32 13.11
CA LEU A 555 22.07 56.30 13.85
C LEU A 555 21.57 54.88 13.58
N GLU A 556 20.25 54.70 13.49
CA GLU A 556 19.61 53.43 13.17
C GLU A 556 19.76 53.07 11.69
N THR A 557 19.71 54.08 10.81
CA THR A 557 20.04 53.95 9.38
C THR A 557 21.48 53.48 9.19
N LEU A 558 22.41 54.05 9.95
CA LEU A 558 23.82 53.66 9.95
C LEU A 558 24.03 52.22 10.43
N TRP A 559 23.32 51.82 11.48
CA TRP A 559 23.40 50.45 11.99
C TRP A 559 22.85 49.44 10.97
N LEU A 560 21.72 49.75 10.33
CA LEU A 560 21.11 48.92 9.27
C LEU A 560 22.03 48.78 8.05
N LEU A 561 22.61 49.90 7.61
CA LEU A 561 23.61 49.96 6.55
C LEU A 561 24.83 49.08 6.87
N THR A 562 25.39 49.24 8.07
CA THR A 562 26.58 48.49 8.50
C THR A 562 26.28 46.99 8.56
N ARG A 563 25.08 46.62 9.00
CA ARG A 563 24.65 45.22 9.03
C ARG A 563 24.47 44.66 7.63
N ALA A 564 23.74 45.37 6.77
CA ALA A 564 23.51 44.95 5.39
C ALA A 564 24.82 44.75 4.62
N TRP A 565 25.77 45.67 4.83
CA TRP A 565 27.10 45.60 4.24
C TRP A 565 27.85 44.36 4.73
N ASN A 566 27.96 44.16 6.05
CA ASN A 566 28.68 43.02 6.62
C ASN A 566 28.07 41.66 6.20
N THR A 567 26.74 41.57 6.06
CA THR A 567 26.07 40.37 5.55
C THR A 567 26.40 40.14 4.07
N GLY A 568 26.42 41.19 3.25
CA GLY A 568 26.84 41.09 1.85
C GLY A 568 28.28 40.63 1.69
N ILE A 569 29.20 41.14 2.51
CA ILE A 569 30.61 40.71 2.52
C ILE A 569 30.75 39.24 2.96
N LEU A 570 29.99 38.81 3.98
CA LEU A 570 29.99 37.40 4.41
C LEU A 570 29.49 36.47 3.30
N LEU A 571 28.36 36.79 2.66
CA LEU A 571 27.82 35.99 1.55
C LEU A 571 28.76 35.96 0.35
N TYR A 572 29.45 37.07 0.09
CA TYR A 572 30.52 37.14 -0.91
C TYR A 572 31.67 36.18 -0.57
N SER A 573 32.08 36.13 0.70
CA SER A 573 33.12 35.18 1.16
C SER A 573 32.69 33.70 1.10
N LEU A 574 31.38 33.44 1.16
CA LEU A 574 30.78 32.12 1.01
C LEU A 574 30.43 31.76 -0.45
N ALA A 575 30.86 32.58 -1.42
CA ALA A 575 30.59 32.42 -2.85
C ALA A 575 29.09 32.45 -3.26
N GLN A 576 28.21 32.98 -2.40
CA GLN A 576 26.79 33.21 -2.71
C GLN A 576 26.62 34.58 -3.36
N TYR A 577 27.12 34.68 -4.58
CA TYR A 577 27.31 35.92 -5.32
C TYR A 577 26.01 36.73 -5.62
N PRO A 578 24.89 36.13 -6.06
CA PRO A 578 23.66 36.89 -6.33
C PRO A 578 23.04 37.49 -5.07
N GLU A 579 23.09 36.77 -3.95
CA GLU A 579 22.61 37.23 -2.66
C GLU A 579 23.54 38.31 -2.09
N ALA A 580 24.86 38.14 -2.20
CA ALA A 580 25.84 39.15 -1.79
C ALA A 580 25.63 40.50 -2.49
N GLU A 581 25.35 40.46 -3.81
CA GLU A 581 25.08 41.66 -4.61
C GLU A 581 23.85 42.42 -4.10
N LYS A 582 22.76 41.71 -3.78
CA LYS A 582 21.54 42.30 -3.21
C LYS A 582 21.80 42.95 -1.85
N TRP A 583 22.58 42.31 -0.99
CA TRP A 583 22.91 42.80 0.36
C TRP A 583 23.80 44.04 0.33
N CYS A 584 24.85 44.02 -0.48
CA CYS A 584 25.71 45.18 -0.66
C CYS A 584 24.98 46.33 -1.37
N GLY A 585 24.11 46.03 -2.35
CA GLY A 585 23.28 47.04 -3.02
C GLY A 585 22.28 47.70 -2.08
N LEU A 586 21.64 46.92 -1.21
CA LEU A 586 20.78 47.44 -0.14
C LEU A 586 21.57 48.35 0.81
N ALA A 587 22.77 47.93 1.23
CA ALA A 587 23.63 48.75 2.07
C ALA A 587 23.99 50.09 1.42
N MET A 588 24.25 50.10 0.10
CA MET A 588 24.47 51.32 -0.66
C MET A 588 23.24 52.23 -0.71
N SER A 589 22.03 51.68 -0.79
CA SER A 589 20.80 52.48 -0.81
C SER A 589 20.55 53.27 0.49
N PHE A 590 21.11 52.82 1.62
CA PHE A 590 21.01 53.53 2.90
C PHE A 590 21.93 54.74 3.03
N VAL A 591 23.00 54.80 2.24
CA VAL A 591 24.01 55.86 2.32
C VAL A 591 23.36 57.23 2.09
N CYS A 592 22.41 57.32 1.16
CA CYS A 592 21.70 58.57 0.84
C CYS A 592 20.82 59.10 1.98
N HIS A 593 20.57 58.29 3.01
CA HIS A 593 19.74 58.66 4.17
C HIS A 593 20.58 58.95 5.43
N LEU A 594 21.92 58.90 5.32
CA LEU A 594 22.84 59.13 6.44
C LEU A 594 23.09 60.61 6.77
N GLY A 595 22.28 61.56 6.30
CA GLY A 595 22.36 62.97 6.72
C GLY A 595 23.80 63.53 6.77
N SER A 596 24.34 63.70 7.97
CA SER A 596 25.69 64.22 8.23
C SER A 596 26.83 63.22 7.96
N LEU A 597 26.54 61.92 7.98
CA LEU A 597 27.51 60.83 7.76
C LEU A 597 27.56 60.33 6.31
N GLN A 598 26.66 60.81 5.44
CA GLN A 598 26.54 60.38 4.04
C GLN A 598 27.88 60.46 3.30
N GLU A 599 28.51 61.63 3.24
CA GLU A 599 29.69 61.88 2.39
C GLU A 599 30.87 60.95 2.73
N SER A 600 31.04 60.64 4.02
CA SER A 600 32.11 59.75 4.49
C SER A 600 31.86 58.28 4.12
N TYR A 601 30.61 57.80 4.28
CA TYR A 601 30.27 56.40 3.99
C TYR A 601 30.08 56.17 2.48
N GLU A 602 29.55 57.16 1.75
CA GLU A 602 29.40 57.11 0.30
C GLU A 602 30.75 56.92 -0.40
N THR A 603 31.77 57.68 0.01
CA THR A 603 33.11 57.59 -0.58
C THR A 603 33.78 56.25 -0.27
N GLN A 604 33.64 55.73 0.95
CA GLN A 604 34.28 54.48 1.37
C GLN A 604 33.57 53.24 0.79
N MET A 605 32.23 53.22 0.82
CA MET A 605 31.45 52.06 0.40
C MET A 605 31.30 51.99 -1.12
N SER A 606 31.19 53.11 -1.83
CA SER A 606 31.10 53.09 -3.31
C SER A 606 32.34 52.49 -3.97
N GLY A 607 33.54 52.79 -3.46
CA GLY A 607 34.80 52.21 -3.93
C GLY A 607 34.86 50.69 -3.71
N LEU A 608 34.51 50.24 -2.51
CA LEU A 608 34.48 48.82 -2.16
C LEU A 608 33.35 48.08 -2.90
N TYR A 609 32.20 48.71 -3.11
CA TYR A 609 31.07 48.12 -3.84
C TYR A 609 31.42 47.92 -5.31
N SER A 610 32.11 48.89 -5.91
CA SER A 610 32.62 48.79 -7.28
C SER A 610 33.61 47.65 -7.44
N GLU A 611 34.50 47.44 -6.46
CA GLU A 611 35.43 46.30 -6.45
C GLU A 611 34.70 44.96 -6.31
N ILE A 612 33.65 44.89 -5.49
CA ILE A 612 32.82 43.70 -5.33
C ILE A 612 32.07 43.38 -6.63
N LEU A 613 31.47 44.38 -7.29
CA LEU A 613 30.79 44.21 -8.58
C LEU A 613 31.75 43.77 -9.69
N ASP A 614 32.94 44.36 -9.79
CA ASP A 614 33.96 43.96 -10.79
C ASP A 614 34.46 42.52 -10.56
N ARG A 615 34.58 42.08 -9.30
CA ARG A 615 34.93 40.70 -8.96
C ARG A 615 33.76 39.73 -9.18
N LEU A 616 32.52 40.15 -8.94
CA LEU A 616 31.30 39.38 -9.25
C LEU A 616 31.13 39.15 -10.74
N ASP A 617 31.37 40.18 -11.57
CA ASP A 617 31.33 40.08 -13.03
C ASP A 617 32.44 39.18 -13.58
N LYS A 618 33.61 39.15 -12.94
CA LYS A 618 34.68 38.19 -13.24
C LYS A 618 34.27 36.76 -12.86
N ALA A 619 33.66 36.56 -11.70
CA ALA A 619 33.18 35.24 -11.26
C ALA A 619 32.05 34.69 -12.15
N LYS A 620 31.08 35.52 -12.53
CA LYS A 620 30.01 35.16 -13.49
C LYS A 620 30.57 34.75 -14.86
N LYS A 621 31.67 35.37 -15.31
CA LYS A 621 32.38 34.99 -16.55
C LYS A 621 33.15 33.67 -16.45
N TYR A 622 33.67 33.31 -15.28
CA TYR A 622 34.35 32.01 -15.09
C TYR A 622 33.36 30.83 -15.08
N PHE A 623 32.17 30.99 -14.49
CA PHE A 623 31.12 29.96 -14.52
C PHE A 623 30.47 29.78 -15.91
N ALA A 624 30.50 30.81 -16.77
CA ALA A 624 30.01 30.70 -18.15
C ALA A 624 31.00 30.05 -19.13
N ILE A 625 32.20 29.66 -18.66
CA ILE A 625 33.24 28.99 -19.48
C ILE A 625 33.32 27.49 -19.16
N GLU A 626 32.62 27.00 -18.12
CA GLU A 626 32.51 25.57 -17.77
C GLU A 626 31.10 24.98 -18.00
N ASP A 627 30.25 25.63 -18.82
CA ASP A 627 29.04 25.01 -19.41
C ASP A 627 29.24 24.74 -20.92
#